data_AF-A0A7C1CWZ3-F1
#
_entry.id   AF-A0A7C1CWZ3-F1
#
_cell.length_a   1.000
_cell.length_b   1.000
_cell.length_c   1.000
_cell.angle_alpha   90.00
_cell.angle_beta   90.00
_cell.angle_gamma   90.00
#
_symmetry.space_group_name_H-M   'P 1'
#
loop_
_entity.id
_entity.type
_entity.pdbx_description
1 polymer ?
#
loop_
_entity_poly.entity_id
_entity_poly.type
_entity_poly.pdbx_seq_one_letter_code
_entity_poly.pdbx_strand_id
1 'polypeptide(L)'
;MRRHATLAGLLAALVLMASAMALAQFRLPQPPVPDVGDILRDQLDLRIPDLRRILEEPPALSSSFDDAVTGVPFLDDLDPIVTAPMSQLPFSGDGAFIVALPGVYELQACSFCLHAGVSGPGRGEGYLYAPLSGSLAGVIQTVLDGAMVHPEVGQREVQSLIWAIQSRAKVSEMPAELQEAARVLLTRDQINRLNGGALGMIPEELFDQAFVDVPDEVRMVMEAEARLRRRLQQEVYDFEALETIAVLSGEPTQEDIAEVPRGRWSWTPDGFFVRYFPSSYPETTIQLYAPEAFTVARDAAGRISEITNRYGGRIEVAYATDGPVAATGDVRAHTLASLRLVAPTGQAIELACSADDLVLTGLPAGTGPGGEVGALYQVAAETMQQVRELAGHVPGASSDPERLTALADLAQFTDAFERATAEAVTAAPGLRNWLNMARTACASELTVLLGRQPVGGGLAAV
;
A
#
# COMPACT_ATOMS: atom_id res chain seq x y z
N MET A 1 -9.40 -63.93 -0.67
CA MET A 1 -8.24 -63.02 -0.62
C MET A 1 -8.33 -61.78 -1.52
N ARG A 2 -9.44 -61.51 -2.24
CA ARG A 2 -9.57 -60.30 -3.11
C ARG A 2 -10.44 -59.17 -2.54
N ARG A 3 -10.97 -59.30 -1.31
CA ARG A 3 -11.75 -58.25 -0.63
C ARG A 3 -10.96 -57.46 0.44
N HIS A 4 -9.71 -57.85 0.72
CA HIS A 4 -8.85 -57.13 1.68
C HIS A 4 -7.86 -56.16 1.02
N ALA A 5 -7.65 -56.26 -0.30
CA ALA A 5 -6.74 -55.37 -1.03
C ALA A 5 -7.38 -53.99 -1.31
N THR A 6 -8.70 -53.93 -1.51
CA THR A 6 -9.43 -52.67 -1.74
C THR A 6 -9.70 -51.88 -0.46
N LEU A 7 -9.83 -52.55 0.70
CA LEU A 7 -9.98 -51.86 1.99
C LEU A 7 -8.66 -51.23 2.48
N ALA A 8 -7.51 -51.86 2.17
CA ALA A 8 -6.19 -51.35 2.55
C ALA A 8 -5.79 -50.10 1.73
N GLY A 9 -6.21 -50.01 0.46
CA GLY A 9 -5.97 -48.83 -0.38
C GLY A 9 -6.77 -47.59 0.06
N LEU A 10 -8.01 -47.78 0.52
CA LEU A 10 -8.85 -46.68 1.01
C LEU A 10 -8.43 -46.17 2.40
N LEU A 11 -7.92 -47.03 3.28
CA LEU A 11 -7.36 -46.60 4.57
C LEU A 11 -6.02 -45.87 4.42
N ALA A 12 -5.17 -46.26 3.46
CA ALA A 12 -3.91 -45.56 3.18
C ALA A 12 -4.13 -44.15 2.60
N ALA A 13 -5.16 -43.97 1.75
CA ALA A 13 -5.51 -42.65 1.21
C ALA A 13 -6.11 -41.71 2.29
N LEU A 14 -6.85 -42.24 3.26
CA LEU A 14 -7.39 -41.44 4.38
C LEU A 14 -6.32 -41.04 5.40
N VAL A 15 -5.29 -41.86 5.61
CA VAL A 15 -4.15 -41.52 6.48
C VAL A 15 -3.19 -40.50 5.82
N LEU A 16 -3.08 -40.51 4.48
CA LEU A 16 -2.33 -39.50 3.72
C LEU A 16 -3.05 -38.15 3.66
N MET A 17 -4.39 -38.11 3.63
CA MET A 17 -5.13 -36.84 3.74
C MET A 17 -5.14 -36.26 5.17
N ALA A 18 -5.07 -37.11 6.20
CA ALA A 18 -4.97 -36.65 7.60
C ALA A 18 -3.57 -36.12 7.99
N SER A 19 -2.52 -36.45 7.22
CA SER A 19 -1.16 -35.94 7.44
C SER A 19 -0.85 -34.65 6.67
N ALA A 20 -1.64 -34.29 5.64
CA ALA A 20 -1.54 -33.00 4.97
C ALA A 20 -2.03 -31.83 5.87
N MET A 21 -2.99 -32.07 6.78
CA MET A 21 -3.47 -31.04 7.71
C MET A 21 -2.53 -30.83 8.92
N ALA A 22 -1.63 -31.78 9.21
CA ALA A 22 -0.68 -31.67 10.32
C ALA A 22 0.67 -31.04 9.91
N LEU A 23 0.96 -30.94 8.60
CA LEU A 23 2.17 -30.28 8.09
C LEU A 23 1.99 -28.78 7.83
N ALA A 24 0.78 -28.25 7.93
CA ALA A 24 0.50 -26.81 7.86
C ALA A 24 0.89 -26.04 9.15
N GLN A 25 1.26 -26.74 10.24
CA GLN A 25 1.65 -26.12 11.51
C GLN A 25 3.16 -25.90 11.68
N PHE A 26 3.98 -26.38 10.74
CA PHE A 26 5.40 -26.06 10.71
C PHE A 26 5.68 -25.11 9.56
N ARG A 27 5.79 -23.81 9.86
CA ARG A 27 6.47 -22.83 8.99
C ARG A 27 7.91 -23.31 8.80
N LEU A 28 8.13 -24.14 7.78
CA LEU A 28 9.45 -24.30 7.21
C LEU A 28 9.82 -22.94 6.59
N PRO A 29 11.04 -22.42 6.84
CA PRO A 29 11.47 -21.19 6.21
C PRO A 29 11.33 -21.36 4.70
N GLN A 30 10.56 -20.47 4.06
CA GLN A 30 10.62 -20.34 2.62
C GLN A 30 12.08 -20.05 2.26
N PRO A 31 12.69 -20.81 1.33
CA PRO A 31 14.00 -20.42 0.83
C PRO A 31 13.89 -18.99 0.29
N PRO A 32 14.88 -18.13 0.56
CA PRO A 32 14.84 -16.76 0.05
C PRO A 32 14.63 -16.81 -1.47
N VAL A 33 13.71 -15.98 -1.97
CA VAL A 33 13.67 -15.68 -3.41
C VAL A 33 15.05 -15.15 -3.75
N PRO A 34 15.83 -15.87 -4.56
CA PRO A 34 17.20 -15.48 -4.80
C PRO A 34 17.21 -14.18 -5.59
N ASP A 35 17.98 -13.20 -5.11
CA ASP A 35 18.32 -12.01 -5.89
C ASP A 35 18.91 -12.49 -7.23
N VAL A 36 18.26 -12.13 -8.33
CA VAL A 36 18.66 -12.50 -9.70
C VAL A 36 20.13 -12.09 -9.95
N GLY A 37 20.59 -11.02 -9.30
CA GLY A 37 21.97 -10.56 -9.35
C GLY A 37 22.99 -11.50 -8.68
N ASP A 38 22.57 -12.30 -7.69
CA ASP A 38 23.47 -13.21 -6.97
C ASP A 38 23.62 -14.57 -7.68
N ILE A 39 22.59 -15.05 -8.38
CA ILE A 39 22.66 -16.27 -9.20
C ILE A 39 23.57 -16.09 -10.42
N LEU A 40 23.50 -14.91 -11.07
CA LEU A 40 24.31 -14.59 -12.24
C LEU A 40 25.81 -14.47 -11.91
N ARG A 41 26.15 -14.19 -10.64
CA ARG A 41 27.50 -13.88 -10.17
C ARG A 41 28.43 -15.10 -10.13
N ASP A 42 27.91 -16.29 -9.84
CA ASP A 42 28.72 -17.48 -9.58
C ASP A 42 28.96 -18.38 -10.81
N GLN A 43 28.25 -18.16 -11.94
CA GLN A 43 28.29 -19.09 -13.08
C GLN A 43 28.80 -18.50 -14.41
N LEU A 44 29.01 -17.19 -14.52
CA LEU A 44 29.28 -16.52 -15.80
C LEU A 44 30.66 -15.86 -15.86
N ASP A 45 31.69 -16.63 -16.19
CA ASP A 45 33.02 -16.08 -16.55
C ASP A 45 33.00 -15.54 -17.99
N LEU A 46 32.35 -14.38 -18.18
CA LEU A 46 32.12 -13.77 -19.49
C LEU A 46 33.34 -12.98 -19.99
N ARG A 47 33.78 -13.25 -21.23
CA ARG A 47 35.02 -12.71 -21.85
C ARG A 47 34.92 -11.28 -22.38
N ILE A 48 33.87 -10.52 -22.03
CA ILE A 48 33.61 -9.17 -22.56
C ILE A 48 33.28 -8.24 -21.39
N PRO A 49 34.13 -7.24 -21.08
CA PRO A 49 33.96 -6.36 -19.92
C PRO A 49 32.64 -5.60 -19.88
N ASP A 50 32.13 -5.18 -21.05
CA ASP A 50 30.91 -4.37 -21.15
C ASP A 50 29.61 -5.18 -21.01
N LEU A 51 29.64 -6.49 -21.30
CA LEU A 51 28.47 -7.38 -21.12
C LEU A 51 28.27 -7.75 -19.65
N ARG A 52 29.35 -7.91 -18.86
CA ARG A 52 29.25 -8.11 -17.41
C ARG A 52 28.51 -6.94 -16.76
N ARG A 53 28.84 -5.71 -17.13
CA ARG A 53 28.17 -4.50 -16.64
C ARG A 53 26.67 -4.47 -16.98
N ILE A 54 26.26 -4.98 -18.13
CA ILE A 54 24.85 -5.04 -18.55
C ILE A 54 24.07 -6.13 -17.77
N LEU A 55 24.72 -7.26 -17.47
CA LEU A 55 24.15 -8.34 -16.66
C LEU A 55 24.14 -8.02 -15.16
N GLU A 56 25.08 -7.20 -14.71
CA GLU A 56 25.14 -6.65 -13.34
C GLU A 56 24.24 -5.42 -13.18
N GLU A 57 23.72 -4.84 -14.27
CA GLU A 57 22.82 -3.70 -14.20
C GLU A 57 21.45 -4.15 -13.66
N PRO A 58 20.97 -3.58 -12.55
CA PRO A 58 19.68 -3.96 -11.98
C PRO A 58 18.54 -3.73 -12.99
N PRO A 59 17.42 -4.45 -12.85
CA PRO A 59 16.30 -4.35 -13.79
C PRO A 59 15.81 -2.90 -13.92
N ALA A 60 15.19 -2.60 -15.06
CA ALA A 60 14.74 -1.25 -15.40
C ALA A 60 13.80 -0.69 -14.31
N LEU A 61 12.90 -1.55 -13.85
CA LEU A 61 12.05 -1.36 -12.68
C LEU A 61 12.18 -2.59 -11.77
N SER A 62 12.21 -2.38 -10.46
CA SER A 62 12.34 -3.43 -9.44
C SER A 62 11.39 -3.24 -8.25
N SER A 63 10.43 -2.32 -8.35
CA SER A 63 9.45 -2.07 -7.28
C SER A 63 8.60 -3.31 -7.03
N SER A 64 8.39 -3.63 -5.75
CA SER A 64 7.71 -4.83 -5.29
C SER A 64 6.79 -4.54 -4.10
N PHE A 65 6.07 -5.56 -3.62
CA PHE A 65 5.30 -5.45 -2.37
C PHE A 65 6.18 -5.18 -1.15
N ASP A 66 7.45 -5.59 -1.16
CA ASP A 66 8.39 -5.33 -0.07
C ASP A 66 8.75 -3.84 0.04
N ASP A 67 8.59 -3.08 -1.04
CA ASP A 67 8.76 -1.62 -1.05
C ASP A 67 7.51 -0.88 -0.52
N ALA A 68 6.38 -1.58 -0.40
CA ALA A 68 5.08 -1.03 -0.05
C ALA A 68 4.84 -0.92 1.47
N VAL A 69 5.81 -0.33 2.16
CA VAL A 69 5.93 -0.34 3.64
C VAL A 69 5.04 0.65 4.39
N THR A 70 4.15 1.35 3.69
CA THR A 70 3.37 2.47 4.25
C THR A 70 1.89 2.15 4.46
N GLY A 71 1.47 0.90 4.26
CA GLY A 71 0.09 0.46 4.50
C GLY A 71 -0.35 0.64 5.96
N VAL A 72 -1.63 0.94 6.17
CA VAL A 72 -2.21 1.23 7.51
C VAL A 72 -3.44 0.33 7.75
N PRO A 73 -3.25 -0.94 8.15
CA PRO A 73 -4.33 -1.94 8.21
C PRO A 73 -5.47 -1.56 9.18
N PHE A 74 -5.16 -0.95 10.33
CA PHE A 74 -6.19 -0.55 11.30
C PHE A 74 -7.10 0.59 10.81
N LEU A 75 -6.85 1.15 9.62
CA LEU A 75 -7.74 2.09 8.94
C LEU A 75 -8.54 1.44 7.80
N ASP A 76 -8.45 0.12 7.56
CA ASP A 76 -9.12 -0.53 6.42
C ASP A 76 -10.66 -0.31 6.43
N ASP A 77 -11.28 -0.17 7.60
CA ASP A 77 -12.71 0.13 7.76
C ASP A 77 -13.06 1.63 7.76
N LEU A 78 -12.08 2.53 7.60
CA LEU A 78 -12.33 3.94 7.36
C LEU A 78 -12.86 4.12 5.95
N ASP A 79 -14.17 4.33 5.83
CA ASP A 79 -14.85 4.53 4.55
C ASP A 79 -15.67 5.81 4.54
N PRO A 80 -15.08 6.94 4.11
CA PRO A 80 -15.75 8.24 4.10
C PRO A 80 -16.97 8.24 3.18
N ILE A 81 -18.13 8.63 3.73
CA ILE A 81 -19.39 8.71 2.97
C ILE A 81 -19.42 9.91 2.03
N VAL A 82 -18.69 10.97 2.37
CA VAL A 82 -18.62 12.21 1.60
C VAL A 82 -17.18 12.46 1.20
N THR A 83 -16.95 12.57 -0.11
CA THR A 83 -15.69 12.98 -0.71
C THR A 83 -15.90 14.29 -1.49
N ALA A 84 -14.85 15.10 -1.55
CA ALA A 84 -14.79 16.27 -2.42
C ALA A 84 -13.98 15.93 -3.68
N PRO A 85 -14.32 16.43 -4.87
CA PRO A 85 -13.46 16.26 -6.03
C PRO A 85 -12.11 16.98 -5.80
N MET A 86 -11.00 16.32 -6.09
CA MET A 86 -9.64 16.85 -5.89
C MET A 86 -9.40 18.14 -6.70
N SER A 87 -10.16 18.37 -7.77
CA SER A 87 -10.16 19.62 -8.54
C SER A 87 -10.63 20.86 -7.77
N GLN A 88 -11.17 20.70 -6.56
CA GLN A 88 -11.43 21.82 -5.63
C GLN A 88 -10.18 22.30 -4.89
N LEU A 89 -9.11 21.50 -4.87
CA LEU A 89 -7.83 21.93 -4.30
C LEU A 89 -7.13 22.92 -5.24
N PRO A 90 -6.39 23.90 -4.70
CA PRO A 90 -5.55 24.76 -5.51
C PRO A 90 -4.54 23.94 -6.32
N PHE A 91 -4.40 24.26 -7.61
CA PHE A 91 -3.42 23.65 -8.50
C PHE A 91 -2.13 24.47 -8.49
N SER A 92 -0.96 23.82 -8.37
CA SER A 92 0.35 24.50 -8.34
C SER A 92 0.85 24.92 -9.72
N GLY A 93 0.24 24.44 -10.80
CA GLY A 93 0.62 24.79 -12.19
C GLY A 93 1.55 23.79 -12.86
N ASP A 94 2.11 22.85 -12.10
CA ASP A 94 3.09 21.84 -12.52
C ASP A 94 2.56 20.40 -12.40
N GLY A 95 1.24 20.24 -12.34
CA GLY A 95 0.60 18.92 -12.21
C GLY A 95 0.20 18.56 -10.77
N ALA A 96 0.67 19.29 -9.76
CA ALA A 96 0.34 19.00 -8.36
C ALA A 96 -0.88 19.78 -7.82
N PHE A 97 -1.49 19.20 -6.79
CA PHE A 97 -2.53 19.83 -5.98
C PHE A 97 -1.96 20.23 -4.61
N ILE A 98 -2.31 21.43 -4.15
CA ILE A 98 -1.95 21.93 -2.83
C ILE A 98 -3.02 21.47 -1.83
N VAL A 99 -2.69 20.49 -0.99
CA VAL A 99 -3.59 19.96 0.05
C VAL A 99 -3.61 20.91 1.26
N ALA A 100 -4.29 22.04 1.13
CA ALA A 100 -4.34 23.08 2.16
C ALA A 100 -5.45 22.90 3.20
N LEU A 101 -6.45 22.07 2.91
CA LEU A 101 -7.65 21.89 3.74
C LEU A 101 -7.82 20.41 4.13
N PRO A 102 -8.07 20.11 5.41
CA PRO A 102 -8.46 18.77 5.82
C PRO A 102 -9.73 18.29 5.13
N GLY A 103 -9.80 16.99 4.86
CA GLY A 103 -10.93 16.38 4.18
C GLY A 103 -10.53 15.17 3.35
N VAL A 104 -11.54 14.52 2.75
CA VAL A 104 -11.35 13.40 1.84
C VAL A 104 -11.59 13.89 0.43
N TYR A 105 -10.60 13.73 -0.43
CA TYR A 105 -10.61 14.14 -1.82
C TYR A 105 -10.56 12.93 -2.74
N GLU A 106 -11.23 13.02 -3.88
CA GLU A 106 -11.28 11.97 -4.88
C GLU A 106 -10.86 12.49 -6.25
N LEU A 107 -10.04 11.70 -6.95
CA LEU A 107 -9.59 11.97 -8.31
C LEU A 107 -9.71 10.70 -9.14
N GLN A 108 -10.32 10.81 -10.32
CA GLN A 108 -10.16 9.77 -11.34
C GLN A 108 -8.90 10.09 -12.15
N ALA A 109 -7.92 9.19 -12.09
CA ALA A 109 -6.62 9.36 -12.69
C ALA A 109 -6.41 8.33 -13.82
N CYS A 110 -5.68 8.77 -14.85
CA CYS A 110 -5.03 7.85 -15.77
C CYS A 110 -3.97 7.07 -14.98
N SER A 111 -3.96 5.75 -15.13
CA SER A 111 -2.93 4.87 -14.58
C SER A 111 -2.18 4.15 -15.69
N PHE A 112 -1.00 3.63 -15.36
CA PHE A 112 -0.10 2.96 -16.29
C PHE A 112 0.37 1.64 -15.71
N CYS A 113 0.40 0.60 -16.54
CA CYS A 113 1.00 -0.68 -16.17
C CYS A 113 2.53 -0.55 -16.19
N LEU A 114 3.16 -0.82 -15.05
CA LEU A 114 4.60 -0.66 -14.85
C LEU A 114 5.39 -1.97 -14.92
N HIS A 115 4.74 -3.13 -15.00
CA HIS A 115 5.40 -4.42 -15.19
C HIS A 115 4.81 -5.13 -16.41
N ALA A 116 5.62 -5.27 -17.45
CA ALA A 116 5.23 -6.08 -18.62
C ALA A 116 5.25 -7.58 -18.28
N GLY A 117 4.31 -8.33 -18.84
CA GLY A 117 4.23 -9.79 -18.69
C GLY A 117 3.61 -10.25 -17.37
N VAL A 118 2.90 -9.37 -16.66
CA VAL A 118 2.13 -9.71 -15.45
C VAL A 118 0.63 -9.54 -15.73
N SER A 119 -0.21 -10.27 -15.00
CA SER A 119 -1.67 -10.08 -15.06
C SER A 119 -2.05 -8.66 -14.64
N GLY A 120 -3.03 -8.06 -15.32
CA GLY A 120 -3.63 -6.80 -14.89
C GLY A 120 -4.47 -6.96 -13.61
N PRO A 121 -4.95 -5.84 -13.01
CA PRO A 121 -5.75 -5.88 -11.79
C PRO A 121 -6.93 -6.85 -11.84
N GLY A 122 -7.00 -7.74 -10.86
CA GLY A 122 -8.15 -8.61 -10.60
C GLY A 122 -9.25 -7.94 -9.74
N ARG A 123 -10.46 -8.51 -9.74
CA ARG A 123 -11.53 -8.09 -8.81
C ARG A 123 -11.21 -8.59 -7.40
N GLY A 124 -10.95 -7.66 -6.48
CA GLY A 124 -10.71 -7.95 -5.06
C GLY A 124 -9.31 -7.59 -4.57
N GLU A 125 -8.41 -7.17 -5.45
CA GLU A 125 -7.04 -6.82 -5.11
C GLU A 125 -6.95 -5.42 -4.50
N GLY A 126 -6.36 -5.33 -3.31
CA GLY A 126 -5.92 -4.08 -2.71
C GLY A 126 -4.62 -3.60 -3.31
N TYR A 127 -4.49 -2.29 -3.42
CA TYR A 127 -3.28 -1.62 -3.93
C TYR A 127 -2.60 -0.90 -2.79
N LEU A 128 -1.26 -0.96 -2.77
CA LEU A 128 -0.43 -0.26 -1.80
C LEU A 128 0.42 0.79 -2.51
N TYR A 129 0.76 1.84 -1.77
CA TYR A 129 1.75 2.82 -2.23
C TYR A 129 3.17 2.27 -2.06
N ALA A 130 3.93 2.25 -3.16
CA ALA A 130 5.35 1.94 -3.18
C ALA A 130 6.10 2.93 -4.10
N PRO A 131 7.31 3.38 -3.73
CA PRO A 131 8.13 4.19 -4.61
C PRO A 131 8.65 3.38 -5.81
N LEU A 132 9.01 4.08 -6.89
CA LEU A 132 9.68 3.46 -8.04
C LEU A 132 11.15 3.14 -7.70
N SER A 133 11.54 1.88 -7.89
CA SER A 133 12.88 1.34 -7.68
C SER A 133 13.41 0.73 -8.99
N GLY A 134 14.73 0.69 -9.18
CA GLY A 134 15.36 0.11 -10.37
C GLY A 134 16.26 1.10 -11.14
N SER A 135 16.98 0.60 -12.13
CA SER A 135 18.02 1.37 -12.85
C SER A 135 17.46 2.50 -13.73
N LEU A 136 16.20 2.38 -14.17
CA LEU A 136 15.50 3.32 -15.03
C LEU A 136 14.26 3.94 -14.34
N ALA A 137 14.05 3.69 -13.05
CA ALA A 137 12.94 4.25 -12.27
C ALA A 137 12.83 5.78 -12.40
N GLY A 138 13.95 6.51 -12.31
CA GLY A 138 13.95 7.97 -12.48
C GLY A 138 13.57 8.44 -13.90
N VAL A 139 13.85 7.62 -14.94
CA VAL A 139 13.43 7.91 -16.31
C VAL A 139 11.92 7.71 -16.45
N ILE A 140 11.40 6.62 -15.88
CA ILE A 140 9.95 6.35 -15.84
C ILE A 140 9.21 7.44 -15.05
N GLN A 141 9.73 7.84 -13.89
CA GLN A 141 9.19 8.96 -13.12
C GLN A 141 9.12 10.25 -13.95
N THR A 142 10.16 10.56 -14.73
CA THR A 142 10.17 11.74 -15.61
C THR A 142 9.07 11.66 -16.68
N VAL A 143 8.80 10.48 -17.24
CA VAL A 143 7.70 10.28 -18.20
C VAL A 143 6.35 10.53 -17.53
N LEU A 144 6.14 9.99 -16.32
CA LEU A 144 4.90 10.17 -15.55
C LEU A 144 4.68 11.64 -15.18
N ASP A 145 5.72 12.33 -14.71
CA ASP A 145 5.68 13.75 -14.36
C ASP A 145 5.39 14.60 -15.61
N GLY A 146 6.08 14.32 -16.72
CA GLY A 146 5.85 15.00 -17.99
C GLY A 146 4.42 14.83 -18.51
N ALA A 147 3.84 13.63 -18.37
CA ALA A 147 2.48 13.34 -18.82
C ALA A 147 1.42 14.18 -18.07
N MET A 148 1.71 14.63 -16.83
CA MET A 148 0.81 15.51 -16.09
C MET A 148 0.74 16.93 -16.68
N VAL A 149 1.84 17.41 -17.26
CA VAL A 149 1.95 18.78 -17.81
C VAL A 149 1.87 18.84 -19.33
N HIS A 150 1.93 17.70 -20.01
CA HIS A 150 1.79 17.54 -21.46
C HIS A 150 0.59 16.64 -21.83
N PRO A 151 -0.66 17.08 -21.54
CA PRO A 151 -1.86 16.30 -21.82
C PRO A 151 -2.12 16.08 -23.32
N GLU A 152 -1.39 16.79 -24.20
CA GLU A 152 -1.37 16.53 -25.64
C GLU A 152 -0.72 15.20 -26.02
N VAL A 153 0.12 14.62 -25.15
CA VAL A 153 0.67 13.27 -25.35
C VAL A 153 -0.34 12.26 -24.79
N GLY A 154 -0.91 11.46 -25.67
CA GLY A 154 -1.95 10.50 -25.31
C GLY A 154 -1.47 9.41 -24.35
N GLN A 155 -2.40 8.86 -23.56
CA GLN A 155 -2.12 7.82 -22.57
C GLN A 155 -1.48 6.57 -23.19
N ARG A 156 -1.85 6.22 -24.44
CA ARG A 156 -1.33 5.05 -25.15
C ARG A 156 0.15 5.22 -25.51
N GLU A 157 0.52 6.42 -25.95
CA GLU A 157 1.90 6.80 -26.25
C GLU A 157 2.75 6.78 -24.98
N VAL A 158 2.23 7.33 -23.87
CA VAL A 158 2.89 7.28 -22.55
C VAL A 158 3.09 5.84 -22.09
N GLN A 159 2.05 5.01 -22.13
CA GLN A 159 2.12 3.58 -21.77
C GLN A 159 3.14 2.81 -22.63
N SER A 160 3.15 3.08 -23.94
CA SER A 160 4.07 2.45 -24.88
C SER A 160 5.51 2.86 -24.62
N LEU A 161 5.75 4.14 -24.29
CA LEU A 161 7.07 4.65 -23.94
C LEU A 161 7.56 4.02 -22.62
N ILE A 162 6.69 3.85 -21.63
CA ILE A 162 7.01 3.14 -20.38
C ILE A 162 7.46 1.70 -20.66
N TRP A 163 6.73 0.95 -21.49
CA TRP A 163 7.13 -0.41 -21.89
C TRP A 163 8.41 -0.42 -22.72
N ALA A 164 8.61 0.58 -23.58
CA ALA A 164 9.83 0.73 -24.35
C ALA A 164 11.05 0.93 -23.45
N ILE A 165 10.94 1.79 -22.43
CA ILE A 165 11.99 2.01 -21.42
C ILE A 165 12.29 0.73 -20.63
N GLN A 166 11.25 0.02 -20.16
CA GLN A 166 11.41 -1.25 -19.45
C GLN A 166 12.14 -2.29 -20.29
N SER A 167 11.72 -2.46 -21.55
CA SER A 167 12.37 -3.37 -22.51
C SER A 167 13.71 -2.89 -23.04
N ARG A 168 14.20 -1.73 -22.59
CA ARG A 168 15.44 -1.07 -23.04
C ARG A 168 15.48 -0.87 -24.57
N ALA A 169 14.35 -0.55 -25.18
CA ALA A 169 14.28 -0.20 -26.60
C ALA A 169 14.93 1.16 -26.86
N LYS A 170 15.67 1.27 -27.98
CA LYS A 170 16.29 2.55 -28.36
C LYS A 170 15.23 3.48 -28.93
N VAL A 171 15.16 4.70 -28.41
CA VAL A 171 14.26 5.76 -28.90
C VAL A 171 14.44 5.99 -30.39
N SER A 172 15.68 5.98 -30.89
CA SER A 172 15.98 6.17 -32.32
C SER A 172 15.39 5.10 -33.25
N GLU A 173 15.02 3.93 -32.70
CA GLU A 173 14.48 2.81 -33.46
C GLU A 173 12.95 2.69 -33.32
N MET A 174 12.31 3.55 -32.51
CA MET A 174 10.85 3.53 -32.31
C MET A 174 10.09 4.18 -33.49
N PRO A 175 8.77 3.91 -33.65
CA PRO A 175 7.89 4.68 -34.54
C PRO A 175 7.99 6.19 -34.31
N ALA A 176 7.77 6.97 -35.37
CA ALA A 176 7.90 8.43 -35.34
C ALA A 176 7.03 9.07 -34.25
N GLU A 177 5.83 8.54 -34.03
CA GLU A 177 4.89 8.97 -33.00
C GLU A 177 5.49 8.84 -31.59
N LEU A 178 6.11 7.69 -31.28
CA LEU A 178 6.75 7.45 -29.99
C LEU A 178 8.06 8.23 -29.83
N GLN A 179 8.77 8.50 -30.93
CA GLN A 179 9.93 9.39 -30.91
C GLN A 179 9.55 10.83 -30.56
N GLU A 180 8.43 11.33 -31.10
CA GLU A 180 7.92 12.65 -30.72
C GLU A 180 7.47 12.69 -29.25
N ALA A 181 6.71 11.68 -28.80
CA ALA A 181 6.33 11.58 -27.38
C ALA A 181 7.57 11.58 -26.46
N ALA A 182 8.61 10.81 -26.79
CA ALA A 182 9.86 10.79 -26.05
C ALA A 182 10.56 12.16 -26.05
N ARG A 183 10.56 12.89 -27.18
CA ARG A 183 11.14 14.25 -27.25
C ARG A 183 10.42 15.28 -26.39
N VAL A 184 9.11 15.12 -26.21
CA VAL A 184 8.29 15.98 -25.35
C VAL A 184 8.49 15.64 -23.87
N LEU A 185 8.46 14.34 -23.53
CA LEU A 185 8.40 13.89 -22.14
C LEU A 185 9.76 13.65 -21.48
N LEU A 186 10.82 13.41 -22.25
CA LEU A 186 12.15 13.08 -21.72
C LEU A 186 13.17 14.18 -21.99
N THR A 187 14.17 14.25 -21.12
CA THR A 187 15.35 15.08 -21.35
C THR A 187 16.25 14.50 -22.44
N ARG A 188 17.06 15.33 -23.08
CA ARG A 188 18.03 14.89 -24.09
C ARG A 188 19.02 13.87 -23.54
N ASP A 189 19.47 14.06 -22.30
CA ASP A 189 20.41 13.14 -21.66
C ASP A 189 19.78 11.77 -21.40
N GLN A 190 18.51 11.73 -21.03
CA GLN A 190 17.76 10.48 -20.88
C GLN A 190 17.57 9.78 -22.24
N ILE A 191 17.22 10.50 -23.30
CA ILE A 191 17.10 9.93 -24.65
C ILE A 191 18.45 9.35 -25.12
N ASN A 192 19.54 10.09 -24.90
CA ASN A 192 20.89 9.62 -25.25
C ASN A 192 21.28 8.36 -24.46
N ARG A 193 20.92 8.30 -23.17
CA ARG A 193 21.12 7.12 -22.32
C ARG A 193 20.32 5.91 -22.83
N LEU A 194 19.06 6.10 -23.21
CA LEU A 194 18.19 5.02 -23.73
C LEU A 194 18.66 4.51 -25.11
N ASN A 195 19.26 5.37 -25.94
CA ASN A 195 19.90 4.95 -27.19
C ASN A 195 21.23 4.22 -26.99
N GLY A 196 21.57 3.87 -25.75
CA GLY A 196 22.72 3.03 -25.39
C GLY A 196 23.98 3.80 -25.01
N GLY A 197 23.97 5.14 -24.98
CA GLY A 197 25.21 5.90 -24.74
C GLY A 197 26.38 5.38 -25.60
N ALA A 198 27.55 5.11 -25.00
CA ALA A 198 28.68 4.48 -25.69
C ALA A 198 28.53 2.95 -25.95
N LEU A 199 27.56 2.29 -25.31
CA LEU A 199 27.32 0.83 -25.34
C LEU A 199 26.38 0.38 -26.47
N GLY A 200 25.63 1.29 -27.09
CA GLY A 200 24.80 1.01 -28.28
C GLY A 200 25.59 0.61 -29.55
N MET A 201 26.92 0.54 -29.43
CA MET A 201 27.89 0.15 -30.47
C MET A 201 28.26 -1.34 -30.44
N ILE A 202 27.73 -2.12 -29.48
CA ILE A 202 28.00 -3.56 -29.36
C ILE A 202 27.05 -4.34 -30.31
N PRO A 203 27.56 -5.26 -31.16
CA PRO A 203 26.75 -6.06 -32.08
C PRO A 203 25.74 -6.98 -31.37
N GLU A 204 24.52 -7.11 -31.93
CA GLU A 204 23.42 -7.94 -31.37
C GLU A 204 23.79 -9.43 -31.24
N GLU A 205 24.64 -9.95 -32.12
CA GLU A 205 25.01 -11.37 -32.15
C GLU A 205 25.85 -11.80 -30.93
N LEU A 206 26.50 -10.84 -30.27
CA LEU A 206 27.22 -11.06 -29.01
C LEU A 206 26.29 -11.04 -27.79
N PHE A 207 25.12 -10.42 -27.95
CA PHE A 207 24.08 -10.39 -26.94
C PHE A 207 23.39 -11.76 -26.88
N ASP A 208 22.95 -12.30 -28.01
CA ASP A 208 22.22 -13.58 -28.08
C ASP A 208 23.00 -14.80 -27.54
N GLN A 209 24.34 -14.75 -27.58
CA GLN A 209 25.20 -15.82 -27.07
C GLN A 209 25.39 -15.80 -25.55
N ALA A 210 25.05 -14.69 -24.87
CA ALA A 210 25.28 -14.52 -23.44
C ALA A 210 24.19 -15.13 -22.54
N PHE A 211 23.09 -15.62 -23.12
CA PHE A 211 21.87 -15.99 -22.38
C PHE A 211 21.46 -17.47 -22.48
N VAL A 212 22.38 -18.34 -22.91
CA VAL A 212 22.09 -19.77 -23.14
C VAL A 212 21.79 -20.53 -21.83
N ASP A 213 22.31 -20.06 -20.69
CA ASP A 213 22.24 -20.76 -19.40
C ASP A 213 21.37 -20.06 -18.33
N VAL A 214 20.42 -19.20 -18.75
CA VAL A 214 19.54 -18.45 -17.83
C VAL A 214 18.38 -19.34 -17.32
N PRO A 215 18.01 -19.29 -16.01
CA PRO A 215 16.84 -19.98 -15.45
C PRO A 215 15.53 -19.64 -16.18
N ASP A 216 14.57 -20.56 -16.17
CA ASP A 216 13.36 -20.49 -17.00
C ASP A 216 12.47 -19.28 -16.65
N GLU A 217 12.40 -18.89 -15.38
CA GLU A 217 11.61 -17.75 -14.89
C GLU A 217 12.19 -16.41 -15.37
N VAL A 218 13.53 -16.27 -15.36
CA VAL A 218 14.22 -15.09 -15.90
C VAL A 218 14.13 -15.06 -17.42
N ARG A 219 14.19 -16.23 -18.07
CA ARG A 219 14.02 -16.35 -19.52
C ARG A 219 12.64 -15.86 -19.98
N MET A 220 11.57 -16.15 -19.23
CA MET A 220 10.22 -15.71 -19.57
C MET A 220 10.08 -14.18 -19.61
N VAL A 221 10.59 -13.47 -18.60
CA VAL A 221 10.56 -12.00 -18.54
C VAL A 221 11.42 -11.41 -19.66
N MET A 222 12.64 -11.93 -19.85
CA MET A 222 13.54 -11.48 -20.92
C MET A 222 12.96 -11.70 -22.32
N GLU A 223 12.29 -12.82 -22.55
CA GLU A 223 11.61 -13.09 -23.82
C GLU A 223 10.42 -12.15 -24.05
N ALA A 224 9.67 -11.82 -22.99
CA ALA A 224 8.60 -10.83 -23.07
C ALA A 224 9.15 -9.44 -23.45
N GLU A 225 10.23 -9.00 -22.80
CA GLU A 225 10.94 -7.76 -23.13
C GLU A 225 11.49 -7.77 -24.56
N ALA A 226 12.11 -8.87 -25.00
CA ALA A 226 12.64 -9.00 -26.37
C ALA A 226 11.54 -9.03 -27.44
N ARG A 227 10.37 -9.60 -27.14
CA ARG A 227 9.18 -9.52 -28.00
C ARG A 227 8.66 -8.09 -28.09
N LEU A 228 8.59 -7.37 -26.97
CA LEU A 228 8.20 -5.95 -26.94
C LEU A 228 9.16 -5.08 -27.74
N ARG A 229 10.47 -5.21 -27.54
CA ARG A 229 11.50 -4.45 -28.26
C ARG A 229 11.38 -4.61 -29.77
N ARG A 230 11.24 -5.85 -30.25
CA ARG A 230 11.06 -6.12 -31.68
C ARG A 230 9.78 -5.51 -32.24
N ARG A 231 8.68 -5.50 -31.48
CA ARG A 231 7.43 -4.87 -31.93
C ARG A 231 7.56 -3.35 -31.99
N LEU A 232 8.26 -2.76 -31.02
CA LEU A 232 8.56 -1.34 -30.95
C LEU A 232 9.56 -0.85 -32.01
N GLN A 233 10.22 -1.73 -32.76
CA GLN A 233 11.09 -1.38 -33.88
C GLN A 233 10.37 -1.37 -35.24
N GLN A 234 9.09 -1.76 -35.27
CA GLN A 234 8.34 -1.81 -36.52
C GLN A 234 7.86 -0.41 -36.93
N GLU A 235 7.82 -0.15 -38.24
CA GLU A 235 7.45 1.17 -38.78
C GLU A 235 6.01 1.59 -38.44
N VAL A 236 5.11 0.63 -38.24
CA VAL A 236 3.69 0.89 -37.94
C VAL A 236 3.44 0.73 -36.45
N TYR A 237 3.08 1.84 -35.80
CA TYR A 237 2.62 1.86 -34.42
C TYR A 237 1.23 1.22 -34.29
N ASP A 238 1.10 0.26 -33.37
CA ASP A 238 -0.12 -0.48 -33.09
C ASP A 238 -0.12 -0.82 -31.59
N PHE A 239 -0.93 -0.07 -30.84
CA PHE A 239 -0.99 -0.16 -29.40
C PHE A 239 -1.58 -1.49 -28.94
N GLU A 240 -2.65 -1.93 -29.58
CA GLU A 240 -3.39 -3.15 -29.24
C GLU A 240 -2.49 -4.40 -29.36
N ALA A 241 -1.61 -4.41 -30.37
CA ALA A 241 -0.62 -5.47 -30.51
C ALA A 241 0.49 -5.42 -29.45
N LEU A 242 0.87 -4.23 -28.98
CA LEU A 242 1.83 -4.08 -27.87
C LEU A 242 1.21 -4.54 -26.55
N GLU A 243 -0.03 -4.13 -26.29
CA GLU A 243 -0.80 -4.47 -25.09
C GLU A 243 -0.96 -5.99 -24.93
N THR A 244 -1.24 -6.71 -26.02
CA THR A 244 -1.35 -8.19 -26.01
C THR A 244 -0.04 -8.88 -25.58
N ILE A 245 1.11 -8.26 -25.80
CA ILE A 245 2.43 -8.79 -25.39
C ILE A 245 2.71 -8.40 -23.94
N ALA A 246 2.38 -7.17 -23.56
CA ALA A 246 2.75 -6.58 -22.26
C ALA A 246 1.79 -6.93 -21.12
N VAL A 247 0.53 -7.23 -21.38
CA VAL A 247 -0.48 -7.51 -20.36
C VAL A 247 -0.97 -8.95 -20.54
N LEU A 248 -0.67 -9.83 -19.58
CA LEU A 248 -1.18 -11.19 -19.62
C LEU A 248 -2.71 -11.15 -19.46
N SER A 249 -3.42 -11.69 -20.44
CA SER A 249 -4.88 -11.83 -20.39
C SER A 249 -5.26 -13.00 -19.47
N GLY A 250 -5.87 -12.72 -18.32
CA GLY A 250 -6.37 -13.73 -17.38
C GLY A 250 -6.43 -13.24 -15.93
N GLU A 251 -7.21 -13.90 -15.08
CA GLU A 251 -7.14 -13.67 -13.63
C GLU A 251 -5.77 -14.16 -13.11
N PRO A 252 -5.07 -13.37 -12.27
CA PRO A 252 -3.83 -13.82 -11.66
C PRO A 252 -4.02 -15.11 -10.87
N THR A 253 -3.01 -15.98 -10.92
CA THR A 253 -3.00 -17.20 -10.12
C THR A 253 -2.93 -16.85 -8.64
N GLN A 254 -3.84 -17.42 -7.85
CA GLN A 254 -4.06 -17.10 -6.43
C GLN A 254 -2.82 -17.27 -5.52
N GLU A 255 -1.78 -17.96 -6.00
CA GLU A 255 -0.57 -18.29 -5.24
C GLU A 255 0.42 -17.12 -5.06
N ASP A 256 0.29 -16.03 -5.82
CA ASP A 256 1.22 -14.88 -5.79
C ASP A 256 0.64 -13.60 -5.15
N ILE A 257 -0.58 -13.67 -4.62
CA ILE A 257 -1.31 -12.48 -4.15
C ILE A 257 -1.12 -12.34 -2.63
N ALA A 258 -0.33 -11.36 -2.20
CA ALA A 258 -0.48 -10.84 -0.85
C ALA A 258 -1.93 -10.37 -0.70
N GLU A 259 -2.68 -10.92 0.26
CA GLU A 259 -4.09 -10.60 0.49
C GLU A 259 -4.22 -9.19 1.08
N VAL A 260 -4.01 -8.18 0.23
CA VAL A 260 -4.23 -6.78 0.55
C VAL A 260 -5.72 -6.48 0.36
N PRO A 261 -6.44 -6.04 1.41
CA PRO A 261 -7.82 -5.62 1.27
C PRO A 261 -7.97 -4.46 0.31
N ARG A 262 -9.04 -4.51 -0.48
CA ARG A 262 -9.43 -3.42 -1.38
C ARG A 262 -9.57 -2.11 -0.60
N GLY A 263 -8.92 -1.05 -1.09
CA GLY A 263 -9.02 0.28 -0.49
C GLY A 263 -8.21 0.46 0.80
N ARG A 264 -7.20 -0.39 1.06
CA ARG A 264 -6.23 -0.17 2.13
C ARG A 264 -5.61 1.23 2.00
N TRP A 265 -5.58 1.94 3.12
CA TRP A 265 -4.92 3.24 3.21
C TRP A 265 -3.41 3.06 3.31
N SER A 266 -2.67 3.93 2.63
CA SER A 266 -1.22 4.07 2.75
C SER A 266 -0.88 5.48 3.20
N TRP A 267 0.09 5.60 4.09
CA TRP A 267 0.65 6.89 4.51
C TRP A 267 1.58 7.47 3.44
N THR A 268 1.55 8.78 3.28
CA THR A 268 2.51 9.51 2.44
C THR A 268 3.39 10.42 3.29
N PRO A 269 4.69 10.60 2.93
CA PRO A 269 5.59 11.50 3.65
C PRO A 269 5.11 12.95 3.76
N ASP A 270 4.19 13.37 2.87
CA ASP A 270 3.64 14.72 2.80
C ASP A 270 2.49 14.98 3.80
N GLY A 271 2.15 14.00 4.64
CA GLY A 271 1.25 14.21 5.78
C GLY A 271 -0.21 13.79 5.55
N PHE A 272 -0.49 13.02 4.50
CA PHE A 272 -1.83 12.54 4.18
C PHE A 272 -1.84 11.04 3.87
N PHE A 273 -3.05 10.47 3.82
CA PHE A 273 -3.26 9.07 3.46
C PHE A 273 -3.82 8.96 2.05
N VAL A 274 -3.44 7.92 1.32
CA VAL A 274 -3.94 7.62 -0.04
C VAL A 274 -4.44 6.19 -0.13
N ARG A 275 -5.44 5.96 -0.96
CA ARG A 275 -5.89 4.62 -1.34
C ARG A 275 -6.35 4.60 -2.79
N TYR A 276 -6.35 3.42 -3.38
CA TYR A 276 -6.55 3.23 -4.82
C TYR A 276 -7.68 2.24 -5.11
N PHE A 277 -8.48 2.56 -6.12
CA PHE A 277 -9.56 1.74 -6.65
C PHE A 277 -9.43 1.67 -8.18
N PRO A 278 -8.62 0.74 -8.73
CA PRO A 278 -8.56 0.54 -10.17
C PRO A 278 -9.88 -0.02 -10.69
N SER A 279 -10.40 0.56 -11.77
CA SER A 279 -11.47 -0.05 -12.57
C SER A 279 -10.88 -0.95 -13.66
N SER A 280 -9.66 -0.62 -14.10
CA SER A 280 -8.82 -1.32 -15.08
C SER A 280 -7.38 -0.83 -14.92
N TYR A 281 -6.39 -1.37 -15.64
CA TYR A 281 -5.03 -0.82 -15.56
C TYR A 281 -4.91 0.64 -16.06
N PRO A 282 -5.68 1.15 -17.07
CA PRO A 282 -5.57 2.55 -17.49
C PRO A 282 -6.37 3.54 -16.64
N GLU A 283 -7.27 3.07 -15.78
CA GLU A 283 -8.15 3.95 -14.99
C GLU A 283 -8.16 3.57 -13.52
N THR A 284 -7.77 4.52 -12.66
CA THR A 284 -7.78 4.35 -11.21
C THR A 284 -8.47 5.51 -10.53
N THR A 285 -9.40 5.21 -9.63
CA THR A 285 -9.92 6.21 -8.69
C THR A 285 -9.00 6.27 -7.49
N ILE A 286 -8.48 7.45 -7.19
CA ILE A 286 -7.62 7.73 -6.05
C ILE A 286 -8.43 8.49 -5.02
N GLN A 287 -8.38 8.04 -3.77
CA GLN A 287 -8.88 8.83 -2.65
C GLN A 287 -7.70 9.26 -1.76
N LEU A 288 -7.70 10.53 -1.38
CA LEU A 288 -6.75 11.15 -0.49
C LEU A 288 -7.47 11.61 0.77
N TYR A 289 -6.99 11.23 1.95
CA TYR A 289 -7.47 11.77 3.20
C TYR A 289 -6.41 12.69 3.83
N ALA A 290 -6.73 13.98 3.87
CA ALA A 290 -5.97 15.01 4.55
C ALA A 290 -6.48 15.13 6.00
N PRO A 291 -5.68 14.76 7.01
CA PRO A 291 -6.11 14.68 8.41
C PRO A 291 -6.61 16.00 8.96
N GLU A 292 -7.67 15.94 9.78
CA GLU A 292 -8.21 17.11 10.48
C GLU A 292 -7.77 17.16 11.95
N ALA A 293 -7.92 18.32 12.59
CA ALA A 293 -7.60 18.46 14.00
C ALA A 293 -8.75 17.92 14.88
N PHE A 294 -8.38 17.15 15.90
CA PHE A 294 -9.28 16.68 16.94
C PHE A 294 -8.83 17.17 18.32
N THR A 295 -9.79 17.33 19.22
CA THR A 295 -9.52 17.49 20.65
C THR A 295 -10.01 16.24 21.38
N VAL A 296 -9.12 15.62 22.16
CA VAL A 296 -9.45 14.45 22.98
C VAL A 296 -9.36 14.83 24.44
N ALA A 297 -10.49 14.88 25.12
CA ALA A 297 -10.54 15.09 26.56
C ALA A 297 -10.41 13.75 27.30
N ARG A 298 -9.81 13.81 28.48
CA ARG A 298 -9.63 12.63 29.35
C ARG A 298 -10.19 12.90 30.74
N ASP A 299 -10.69 11.86 31.38
CA ASP A 299 -11.14 11.93 32.77
C ASP A 299 -9.97 11.84 33.76
N ALA A 300 -10.26 11.89 35.06
CA ALA A 300 -9.25 11.82 36.13
C ALA A 300 -8.49 10.47 36.18
N ALA A 301 -9.04 9.42 35.56
CA ALA A 301 -8.39 8.12 35.42
C ALA A 301 -7.57 8.02 34.11
N GLY A 302 -7.49 9.10 33.33
CA GLY A 302 -6.77 9.16 32.06
C GLY A 302 -7.52 8.52 30.89
N ARG A 303 -8.79 8.16 31.03
CA ARG A 303 -9.59 7.53 29.98
C ARG A 303 -10.21 8.57 29.06
N ILE A 304 -10.44 8.25 27.79
CA ILE A 304 -11.08 9.16 26.83
C ILE A 304 -12.50 9.47 27.31
N SER A 305 -12.80 10.72 27.63
CA SER A 305 -14.12 11.18 28.04
C SER A 305 -14.86 11.93 26.93
N GLU A 306 -14.12 12.54 25.99
CA GLU A 306 -14.69 13.23 24.85
C GLU A 306 -13.75 13.21 23.65
N ILE A 307 -14.29 13.03 22.44
CA ILE A 307 -13.60 13.30 21.17
C ILE A 307 -14.40 14.37 20.43
N THR A 308 -13.76 15.49 20.10
CA THR A 308 -14.39 16.63 19.41
C THR A 308 -13.69 16.91 18.09
N ASN A 309 -14.45 16.94 17.00
CA ASN A 309 -13.95 17.33 15.67
C ASN A 309 -13.99 18.85 15.47
N ARG A 310 -13.33 19.34 14.42
CA ARG A 310 -13.28 20.77 14.10
C ARG A 310 -14.65 21.42 13.80
N TYR A 311 -15.65 20.61 13.46
CA TYR A 311 -17.01 21.07 13.15
C TYR A 311 -17.91 21.14 14.39
N GLY A 312 -17.39 20.77 15.57
CA GLY A 312 -18.15 20.80 16.83
C GLY A 312 -18.99 19.55 17.10
N GLY A 313 -18.84 18.50 16.28
CA GLY A 313 -19.38 17.17 16.58
C GLY A 313 -18.58 16.52 17.70
N ARG A 314 -19.27 15.88 18.66
CA ARG A 314 -18.65 15.31 19.86
C ARG A 314 -19.10 13.87 20.11
N ILE A 315 -18.16 13.03 20.52
CA ILE A 315 -18.41 11.70 21.07
C ILE A 315 -18.09 11.79 22.56
N GLU A 316 -19.12 11.82 23.41
CA GLU A 316 -19.02 11.86 24.87
C GLU A 316 -19.08 10.43 25.41
N VAL A 317 -18.15 10.05 26.29
CA VAL A 317 -17.96 8.68 26.77
C VAL A 317 -18.16 8.61 28.27
N ALA A 318 -19.05 7.72 28.72
CA ALA A 318 -19.20 7.38 30.12
C ALA A 318 -18.81 5.93 30.38
N TYR A 319 -18.11 5.71 31.48
CA TYR A 319 -17.67 4.40 31.94
C TYR A 319 -18.49 3.94 33.13
N ALA A 320 -18.54 2.63 33.35
CA ALA A 320 -19.03 2.08 34.60
C ALA A 320 -18.21 2.65 35.78
N THR A 321 -18.87 2.84 36.92
CA THR A 321 -18.23 3.36 38.14
C THR A 321 -17.34 2.33 38.83
N ASP A 322 -17.47 1.08 38.42
CA ASP A 322 -16.63 0.00 38.89
C ASP A 322 -15.20 0.21 38.35
N GLY A 323 -14.20 -0.10 39.15
CA GLY A 323 -12.79 -0.01 38.73
C GLY A 323 -12.50 -0.89 37.51
N PRO A 324 -11.26 -0.88 36.99
CA PRO A 324 -10.92 -1.69 35.83
C PRO A 324 -11.20 -3.18 36.09
N VAL A 325 -11.89 -3.84 35.16
CA VAL A 325 -12.25 -5.25 35.28
C VAL A 325 -11.02 -6.17 35.18
N ALA A 326 -9.95 -5.68 34.57
CA ALA A 326 -8.66 -6.34 34.49
C ALA A 326 -7.52 -5.33 34.32
N ALA A 327 -6.33 -5.72 34.76
CA ALA A 327 -5.11 -4.93 34.67
C ALA A 327 -3.91 -5.83 34.32
N THR A 328 -3.07 -5.40 33.37
CA THR A 328 -1.82 -6.10 33.02
C THR A 328 -0.76 -5.07 32.63
N GLY A 329 0.30 -4.95 33.44
CA GLY A 329 1.29 -3.87 33.28
C GLY A 329 0.64 -2.50 33.44
N ASP A 330 0.75 -1.67 32.39
CA ASP A 330 0.10 -0.35 32.31
C ASP A 330 -1.27 -0.40 31.62
N VAL A 331 -1.66 -1.55 31.07
CA VAL A 331 -2.95 -1.71 30.40
C VAL A 331 -4.07 -1.94 31.42
N ARG A 332 -5.18 -1.24 31.25
CA ARG A 332 -6.40 -1.37 32.07
C ARG A 332 -7.61 -1.57 31.17
N ALA A 333 -8.45 -2.55 31.49
CA ALA A 333 -9.72 -2.79 30.82
C ALA A 333 -10.87 -2.15 31.61
N HIS A 334 -11.71 -1.37 30.93
CA HIS A 334 -12.85 -0.67 31.54
C HIS A 334 -14.13 -1.00 30.79
N THR A 335 -15.24 -1.10 31.52
CA THR A 335 -16.56 -1.27 30.93
C THR A 335 -17.13 0.09 30.53
N LEU A 336 -17.59 0.22 29.29
CA LEU A 336 -18.37 1.36 28.82
C LEU A 336 -19.76 1.32 29.45
N ALA A 337 -20.25 2.47 29.93
CA ALA A 337 -21.62 2.60 30.43
C ALA A 337 -22.55 3.16 29.35
N SER A 338 -22.12 4.23 28.69
CA SER A 338 -22.89 4.85 27.62
C SER A 338 -22.02 5.70 26.71
N LEU A 339 -22.48 5.87 25.47
CA LEU A 339 -21.92 6.79 24.50
C LEU A 339 -22.97 7.82 24.12
N ARG A 340 -22.58 9.08 24.03
CA ARG A 340 -23.45 10.15 23.58
C ARG A 340 -22.83 10.90 22.40
N LEU A 341 -23.52 10.83 21.28
CA LEU A 341 -23.09 11.35 19.98
C LEU A 341 -23.79 12.67 19.71
N VAL A 342 -23.09 13.79 19.80
CA VAL A 342 -23.66 15.13 19.74
C VAL A 342 -23.27 15.82 18.43
N ALA A 343 -24.22 15.92 17.51
CA ALA A 343 -24.02 16.60 16.24
C ALA A 343 -23.70 18.10 16.44
N PRO A 344 -23.05 18.76 15.45
CA PRO A 344 -22.79 20.21 15.50
C PRO A 344 -24.02 21.08 15.75
N THR A 345 -25.21 20.60 15.33
CA THR A 345 -26.50 21.26 15.55
C THR A 345 -27.01 21.17 16.98
N GLY A 346 -26.33 20.40 17.85
CA GLY A 346 -26.73 20.11 19.23
C GLY A 346 -27.65 18.90 19.39
N GLN A 347 -28.09 18.27 18.29
CA GLN A 347 -28.85 17.02 18.36
C GLN A 347 -27.97 15.90 18.90
N ALA A 348 -28.46 15.15 19.89
CA ALA A 348 -27.72 14.06 20.52
C ALA A 348 -28.42 12.71 20.32
N ILE A 349 -27.61 11.67 20.13
CA ILE A 349 -28.02 10.26 20.19
C ILE A 349 -27.34 9.67 21.42
N GLU A 350 -28.10 8.97 22.26
CA GLU A 350 -27.58 8.27 23.43
C GLU A 350 -27.65 6.77 23.19
N LEU A 351 -26.54 6.10 23.45
CA LEU A 351 -26.35 4.67 23.24
C LEU A 351 -25.97 4.05 24.58
N ALA A 352 -26.79 3.12 25.06
CA ALA A 352 -26.45 2.33 26.23
C ALA A 352 -25.47 1.23 25.83
N CYS A 353 -24.42 1.04 26.63
CA CYS A 353 -23.48 -0.07 26.48
C CYS A 353 -23.86 -1.22 27.40
N SER A 354 -23.42 -2.42 27.03
CA SER A 354 -23.54 -3.65 27.80
C SER A 354 -22.33 -3.85 28.72
N ALA A 355 -22.42 -4.81 29.63
CA ALA A 355 -21.31 -5.15 30.52
C ALA A 355 -20.08 -5.71 29.78
N ASP A 356 -20.29 -6.24 28.57
CA ASP A 356 -19.27 -6.86 27.73
C ASP A 356 -18.58 -5.84 26.79
N ASP A 357 -19.08 -4.59 26.76
CA ASP A 357 -18.47 -3.51 25.98
C ASP A 357 -17.23 -2.95 26.70
N LEU A 358 -16.14 -3.70 26.55
CA LEU A 358 -14.85 -3.38 27.15
C LEU A 358 -13.97 -2.54 26.23
N VAL A 359 -13.26 -1.58 26.82
CA VAL A 359 -12.22 -0.77 26.18
C VAL A 359 -10.93 -0.85 26.98
N LEU A 360 -9.81 -1.00 26.27
CA LEU A 360 -8.48 -0.97 26.84
C LEU A 360 -7.93 0.46 26.87
N THR A 361 -7.17 0.77 27.91
CA THR A 361 -6.36 1.99 28.02
C THR A 361 -4.94 1.62 28.39
N GLY A 362 -3.96 2.39 27.93
CA GLY A 362 -2.55 2.14 28.11
C GLY A 362 -1.91 1.42 26.92
N LEU A 363 -0.58 1.33 26.94
CA LEU A 363 0.20 0.75 25.85
C LEU A 363 0.42 -0.76 26.09
N PRO A 364 -0.07 -1.66 25.20
CA PRO A 364 0.20 -3.09 25.32
C PRO A 364 1.70 -3.39 25.13
N ALA A 365 2.24 -4.27 25.98
CA ALA A 365 3.62 -4.73 25.98
C ALA A 365 3.73 -6.16 26.54
N GLY A 366 4.21 -7.09 25.71
CA GLY A 366 4.43 -8.48 26.10
C GLY A 366 3.18 -9.36 25.97
N THR A 367 3.09 -10.41 26.79
CA THR A 367 1.93 -11.34 26.77
C THR A 367 0.82 -10.82 27.67
N GLY A 368 -0.36 -10.58 27.08
CA GLY A 368 -1.57 -10.15 27.78
C GLY A 368 -2.15 -11.21 28.74
N PRO A 369 -3.23 -10.85 29.46
CA PRO A 369 -3.97 -11.81 30.28
C PRO A 369 -4.66 -12.87 29.41
N GLY A 370 -5.20 -13.94 30.02
CA GLY A 370 -6.04 -14.91 29.32
C GLY A 370 -7.51 -14.45 29.20
N GLY A 371 -8.32 -15.18 28.42
CA GLY A 371 -9.76 -14.91 28.27
C GLY A 371 -10.08 -13.77 27.31
N GLU A 372 -11.26 -13.17 27.45
CA GLU A 372 -11.78 -12.11 26.57
C GLU A 372 -10.91 -10.85 26.56
N VAL A 373 -10.48 -10.38 27.74
CA VAL A 373 -9.52 -9.27 27.86
C VAL A 373 -8.20 -9.61 27.17
N GLY A 374 -7.81 -10.88 27.18
CA GLY A 374 -6.64 -11.37 26.46
C GLY A 374 -6.74 -11.21 24.95
N ALA A 375 -7.92 -11.48 24.38
CA ALA A 375 -8.16 -11.29 22.95
C ALA A 375 -8.08 -9.81 22.56
N LEU A 376 -8.70 -8.92 23.34
CA LEU A 376 -8.59 -7.47 23.14
C LEU A 376 -7.14 -6.99 23.23
N TYR A 377 -6.38 -7.53 24.20
CA TYR A 377 -4.98 -7.20 24.37
C TYR A 377 -4.13 -7.60 23.16
N GLN A 378 -4.38 -8.79 22.59
CA GLN A 378 -3.66 -9.25 21.39
C GLN A 378 -3.92 -8.33 20.20
N VAL A 379 -5.17 -7.98 19.93
CA VAL A 379 -5.54 -7.03 18.87
C VAL A 379 -4.85 -5.68 19.08
N ALA A 380 -4.83 -5.18 20.33
CA ALA A 380 -4.14 -3.95 20.67
C ALA A 380 -2.62 -4.03 20.44
N ALA A 381 -2.00 -5.15 20.83
CA ALA A 381 -0.57 -5.38 20.66
C ALA A 381 -0.18 -5.47 19.17
N GLU A 382 -0.98 -6.16 18.36
CA GLU A 382 -0.81 -6.27 16.91
C GLU A 382 -0.94 -4.90 16.23
N THR A 383 -1.97 -4.12 16.59
CA THR A 383 -2.15 -2.75 16.08
C THR A 383 -0.94 -1.87 16.41
N MET A 384 -0.44 -1.92 17.66
CA MET A 384 0.72 -1.13 18.05
C MET A 384 2.03 -1.65 17.46
N GLN A 385 2.12 -2.93 17.12
CA GLN A 385 3.25 -3.47 16.35
C GLN A 385 3.24 -2.88 14.93
N GLN A 386 2.09 -2.88 14.24
CA GLN A 386 1.94 -2.28 12.91
C GLN A 386 2.29 -0.78 12.91
N VAL A 387 1.85 -0.03 13.92
CA VAL A 387 2.20 1.40 14.08
C VAL A 387 3.71 1.58 14.22
N ARG A 388 4.39 0.74 15.02
CA ARG A 388 5.84 0.84 15.22
C ARG A 388 6.62 0.46 13.97
N GLU A 389 6.18 -0.56 13.23
CA GLU A 389 6.75 -0.95 11.95
C GLU A 389 6.64 0.20 10.96
N LEU A 390 5.44 0.77 10.78
CA LEU A 390 5.21 1.95 9.93
C LEU A 390 6.10 3.13 10.34
N ALA A 391 6.14 3.48 11.63
CA ALA A 391 6.99 4.56 12.14
C ALA A 391 8.48 4.31 11.88
N GLY A 392 8.93 3.04 11.89
CA GLY A 392 10.29 2.64 11.55
C GLY A 392 10.69 2.97 10.10
N HIS A 393 9.72 3.07 9.20
CA HIS A 393 9.92 3.42 7.79
C HIS A 393 9.76 4.92 7.49
N VAL A 394 9.29 5.72 8.46
CA VAL A 394 9.03 7.16 8.26
C VAL A 394 10.12 8.01 8.94
N PRO A 395 10.99 8.69 8.16
CA PRO A 395 12.03 9.53 8.74
C PRO A 395 11.46 10.68 9.58
N GLY A 396 11.86 10.72 10.86
CA GLY A 396 11.43 11.76 11.80
C GLY A 396 10.15 11.44 12.57
N ALA A 397 9.61 10.23 12.43
CA ALA A 397 8.54 9.74 13.29
C ALA A 397 8.94 9.79 14.77
N SER A 398 7.99 10.16 15.62
CA SER A 398 8.15 10.26 17.06
C SER A 398 8.13 8.89 17.73
N SER A 399 9.03 8.69 18.69
CA SER A 399 9.02 7.55 19.61
C SER A 399 8.49 7.91 21.01
N ASP A 400 7.83 9.07 21.13
CA ASP A 400 7.28 9.59 22.38
C ASP A 400 6.23 8.61 22.96
N PRO A 401 6.47 8.05 24.15
CA PRO A 401 5.53 7.14 24.81
C PRO A 401 4.13 7.75 25.00
N GLU A 402 4.04 9.06 25.26
CA GLU A 402 2.73 9.71 25.46
C GLU A 402 1.89 9.70 24.17
N ARG A 403 2.53 9.91 23.02
CA ARG A 403 1.88 9.86 21.70
C ARG A 403 1.49 8.44 21.32
N LEU A 404 2.36 7.47 21.58
CA LEU A 404 2.07 6.06 21.38
C LEU A 404 0.88 5.61 22.23
N THR A 405 0.83 6.03 23.50
CA THR A 405 -0.32 5.75 24.38
C THR A 405 -1.58 6.46 23.89
N ALA A 406 -1.49 7.71 23.43
CA ALA A 406 -2.65 8.44 22.91
C ALA A 406 -3.27 7.74 21.68
N LEU A 407 -2.43 7.32 20.73
CA LEU A 407 -2.88 6.57 19.56
C LEU A 407 -3.43 5.19 19.93
N ALA A 408 -2.77 4.48 20.86
CA ALA A 408 -3.26 3.20 21.36
C ALA A 408 -4.66 3.33 21.97
N ASP A 409 -4.86 4.30 22.86
CA ASP A 409 -6.16 4.52 23.52
C ASP A 409 -7.26 4.86 22.51
N LEU A 410 -6.96 5.67 21.48
CA LEU A 410 -7.92 6.01 20.42
C LEU A 410 -8.27 4.80 19.55
N ALA A 411 -7.29 4.00 19.16
CA ALA A 411 -7.52 2.78 18.40
C ALA A 411 -8.40 1.81 19.20
N GLN A 412 -8.05 1.58 20.47
CA GLN A 412 -8.82 0.70 21.36
C GLN A 412 -10.23 1.21 21.64
N PHE A 413 -10.39 2.53 21.79
CA PHE A 413 -11.70 3.15 21.89
C PHE A 413 -12.52 2.96 20.61
N THR A 414 -11.91 3.13 19.44
CA THR A 414 -12.58 2.99 18.14
C THR A 414 -13.08 1.56 17.94
N ASP A 415 -12.27 0.56 18.26
CA ASP A 415 -12.66 -0.86 18.19
C ASP A 415 -13.81 -1.16 19.18
N ALA A 416 -13.74 -0.62 20.40
CA ALA A 416 -14.80 -0.78 21.39
C ALA A 416 -16.10 -0.09 20.95
N PHE A 417 -16.01 1.09 20.35
CA PHE A 417 -17.16 1.83 19.82
C PHE A 417 -17.83 1.06 18.67
N GLU A 418 -17.04 0.45 17.78
CA GLU A 418 -17.56 -0.40 16.72
C GLU A 418 -18.31 -1.61 17.26
N ARG A 419 -17.70 -2.35 18.20
CA ARG A 419 -18.36 -3.50 18.85
C ARG A 419 -19.67 -3.10 19.52
N ALA A 420 -19.65 -2.02 20.32
CA ALA A 420 -20.80 -1.52 21.04
C ALA A 420 -21.93 -1.00 20.12
N THR A 421 -21.64 -0.71 18.86
CA THR A 421 -22.62 -0.18 17.90
C THR A 421 -22.93 -1.09 16.72
N ALA A 422 -22.35 -2.29 16.65
CA ALA A 422 -22.49 -3.19 15.51
C ALA A 422 -23.96 -3.46 15.11
N GLU A 423 -24.83 -3.75 16.08
CA GLU A 423 -26.26 -3.94 15.84
C GLU A 423 -26.97 -2.63 15.45
N ALA A 424 -26.63 -1.53 16.15
CA ALA A 424 -27.26 -0.23 15.96
C ALA A 424 -26.93 0.39 14.59
N VAL A 425 -25.70 0.22 14.09
CA VAL A 425 -25.25 0.73 12.77
C VAL A 425 -26.07 0.10 11.63
N THR A 426 -26.44 -1.18 11.76
CA THR A 426 -27.29 -1.88 10.79
C THR A 426 -28.69 -1.24 10.72
N ALA A 427 -29.23 -0.83 11.87
CA ALA A 427 -30.54 -0.18 11.96
C ALA A 427 -30.51 1.32 11.62
N ALA A 428 -29.40 1.99 11.88
CA ALA A 428 -29.22 3.43 11.69
C ALA A 428 -27.88 3.74 10.99
N PRO A 429 -27.84 3.76 9.64
CA PRO A 429 -26.61 3.97 8.87
C PRO A 429 -25.87 5.28 9.21
N GLY A 430 -26.57 6.28 9.74
CA GLY A 430 -25.96 7.54 10.20
C GLY A 430 -24.95 7.37 11.35
N LEU A 431 -24.98 6.26 12.09
CA LEU A 431 -23.98 5.94 13.11
C LEU A 431 -22.59 5.69 12.50
N ARG A 432 -22.53 5.24 11.25
CA ARG A 432 -21.25 5.04 10.55
C ARG A 432 -20.43 6.32 10.41
N ASN A 433 -21.08 7.49 10.36
CA ASN A 433 -20.38 8.78 10.38
C ASN A 433 -19.61 9.01 11.68
N TRP A 434 -20.14 8.53 12.82
CA TRP A 434 -19.48 8.66 14.12
C TRP A 434 -18.32 7.68 14.27
N LEU A 435 -18.46 6.46 13.75
CA LEU A 435 -17.34 5.50 13.66
C LEU A 435 -16.22 6.05 12.76
N ASN A 436 -16.57 6.60 11.60
CA ASN A 436 -15.61 7.27 10.74
C ASN A 436 -14.93 8.44 11.45
N MET A 437 -15.66 9.23 12.26
CA MET A 437 -15.08 10.30 13.08
C MET A 437 -14.02 9.77 14.06
N ALA A 438 -14.29 8.65 14.75
CA ALA A 438 -13.32 8.03 15.66
C ALA A 438 -12.08 7.52 14.89
N ARG A 439 -12.27 6.86 13.74
CA ARG A 439 -11.17 6.42 12.86
C ARG A 439 -10.33 7.58 12.31
N THR A 440 -10.96 8.68 11.92
CA THR A 440 -10.25 9.90 11.49
C THR A 440 -9.47 10.54 12.63
N ALA A 441 -9.91 10.41 13.89
CA ALA A 441 -9.14 10.83 15.05
C ALA A 441 -7.88 9.96 15.24
N CYS A 442 -7.99 8.63 15.09
CA CYS A 442 -6.82 7.73 15.08
C CYS A 442 -5.82 8.11 13.97
N ALA A 443 -6.32 8.32 12.75
CA ALA A 443 -5.49 8.70 11.60
C ALA A 443 -4.78 10.06 11.83
N SER A 444 -5.46 11.00 12.51
CA SER A 444 -4.89 12.31 12.84
C SER A 444 -3.81 12.20 13.91
N GLU A 445 -3.99 11.40 14.95
CA GLU A 445 -2.91 11.15 15.92
C GLU A 445 -1.75 10.36 15.31
N LEU A 446 -2.03 9.41 14.41
CA LEU A 446 -0.98 8.73 13.64
C LEU A 446 -0.18 9.75 12.81
N THR A 447 -0.83 10.73 12.20
CA THR A 447 -0.17 11.80 11.42
C THR A 447 0.75 12.63 12.29
N VAL A 448 0.34 12.94 13.52
CA VAL A 448 1.18 13.68 14.47
C VAL A 448 2.37 12.82 14.94
N LEU A 449 2.18 11.52 15.09
CA LEU A 449 3.25 10.57 15.41
C LEU A 449 4.26 10.42 14.26
N LEU A 450 3.79 10.30 13.02
CA LEU A 450 4.62 10.11 11.83
C LEU A 450 5.22 11.41 11.29
N GLY A 451 4.58 12.55 11.57
CA GLY A 451 5.00 13.87 11.11
C GLY A 451 6.36 14.28 11.68
N ARG A 452 7.14 15.02 10.89
CA ARG A 452 8.44 15.53 11.34
C ARG A 452 8.24 16.44 12.54
N GLN A 453 8.85 16.10 13.66
CA GLN A 453 9.12 17.07 14.72
C GLN A 453 9.85 18.26 14.07
N PRO A 454 9.42 19.52 14.28
CA PRO A 454 10.25 20.65 13.89
C PRO A 454 11.58 20.49 14.63
N VAL A 455 12.64 20.16 13.89
CA VAL A 455 14.00 20.16 14.43
C VAL A 455 14.19 21.53 15.04
N GLY A 456 14.54 21.59 16.33
CA GLY A 456 14.73 22.83 17.09
C GLY A 456 15.73 23.76 16.41
N GLY A 457 15.24 24.53 15.45
CA GLY A 457 15.89 25.66 14.81
C GLY A 457 15.22 26.89 15.39
N GLY A 458 15.92 27.56 16.31
CA GLY A 458 15.45 28.79 16.89
C GLY A 458 14.96 29.75 15.81
N LEU A 459 13.77 30.30 16.04
CA LEU A 459 13.35 31.57 15.47
C LEU A 459 14.43 32.61 15.78
N ALA A 460 15.40 32.75 14.88
CA ALA A 460 16.11 34.01 14.74
C ALA A 460 15.23 34.89 13.88
N ALA A 461 14.49 35.78 14.54
CA ALA A 461 13.83 36.89 13.91
C ALA A 461 14.87 37.76 13.18
N VAL A 462 14.74 37.88 11.86
CA VAL A 462 14.96 39.12 11.07
C VAL A 462 14.01 39.11 9.89
#